data_AF-A0A101HX57-F1
#
_entry.id   AF-A0A101HX57-F1
#
_cell.length_a   1.000
_cell.length_b   1.000
_cell.length_c   1.000
_cell.angle_alpha   90.00
_cell.angle_beta   90.00
_cell.angle_gamma   90.00
#
_symmetry.space_group_name_H-M   'P 1'
#
loop_
_entity.id
_entity.type
_entity.pdbx_description
1 polymer ?
#
loop_
_entity_poly.entity_id
_entity_poly.type
_entity_poly.pdbx_seq_one_letter_code
_entity_poly.pdbx_strand_id
1 'polypeptide(L)'
;VLVFLTLLLVLQNFVGLPIASFCLSREGRRLRGQFRSGDKIEEKRGPDKPSVEEKPVWRIFPETPKDLQTSFILIMKAMLIGWLAVTVADLLGGVINSFVMALLFGIIFYEAGFLEHQILDKAKATGLALFALLVPIFMNLNKATPEMVMSVIAPVAASFAIALVGIVIVAMISSRFFKYTWEMSLAIGVCCLFGFPGTFIISQEVANAIGETPEEREFVLTGILPKMLVSGFTTVTIASVFLAGFLVRFF
;
A
#
# COMPACT_ATOMS: atom_id res chain seq x y z
N VAL A 1 -24.08 -14.20 8.72
CA VAL A 1 -22.61 -14.22 8.50
C VAL A 1 -22.19 -13.23 7.41
N LEU A 2 -22.71 -13.30 6.19
CA LEU A 2 -22.37 -12.33 5.11
C LEU A 2 -22.58 -10.86 5.51
N VAL A 3 -23.74 -10.52 6.10
CA VAL A 3 -24.03 -9.15 6.59
C VAL A 3 -23.00 -8.68 7.62
N PHE A 4 -22.62 -9.56 8.55
CA PHE A 4 -21.61 -9.27 9.58
C PHE A 4 -20.22 -9.03 8.96
N LEU A 5 -19.81 -9.83 7.96
CA LEU A 5 -18.54 -9.65 7.25
C LEU A 5 -18.53 -8.37 6.41
N THR A 6 -19.62 -8.05 5.72
CA THR A 6 -19.74 -6.80 4.94
C THR A 6 -19.69 -5.57 5.86
N LEU A 7 -20.34 -5.62 7.02
CA LEU A 7 -20.30 -4.53 8.00
C LEU A 7 -18.94 -4.38 8.66
N LEU A 8 -18.26 -5.49 8.99
CA LEU A 8 -16.87 -5.46 9.44
C LEU A 8 -15.99 -4.78 8.39
N LEU A 9 -16.08 -5.19 7.13
CA LEU A 9 -15.29 -4.64 6.01
C LEU A 9 -15.53 -3.13 5.81
N VAL A 10 -16.77 -2.66 6.00
CA VAL A 10 -17.08 -1.23 5.87
C VAL A 10 -16.58 -0.46 7.08
N LEU A 11 -16.87 -0.92 8.30
CA LEU A 11 -16.53 -0.21 9.55
C LEU A 11 -15.02 -0.15 9.79
N GLN A 12 -14.25 -1.18 9.42
CA GLN A 12 -12.79 -1.15 9.53
C GLN A 12 -12.16 0.00 8.74
N ASN A 13 -12.68 0.32 7.55
CA ASN A 13 -12.17 1.43 6.75
C ASN A 13 -12.44 2.77 7.45
N PHE A 14 -13.63 2.94 8.03
CA PHE A 14 -13.99 4.15 8.77
C PHE A 14 -13.15 4.37 10.03
N VAL A 15 -12.70 3.31 10.69
CA VAL A 15 -11.85 3.41 11.89
C VAL A 15 -10.37 3.51 11.51
N GLY A 16 -9.92 2.71 10.54
CA GLY A 16 -8.51 2.60 10.17
C GLY A 16 -7.98 3.83 9.45
N LEU A 17 -8.75 4.41 8.52
CA LEU A 17 -8.30 5.56 7.73
C LEU A 17 -8.02 6.81 8.59
N PRO A 18 -8.88 7.24 9.53
CA PRO A 18 -8.58 8.39 10.37
C PRO A 18 -7.36 8.18 11.27
N ILE A 19 -7.22 6.99 11.85
CA ILE A 19 -6.08 6.65 12.72
C ILE A 19 -4.78 6.67 11.91
N ALA A 20 -4.78 6.04 10.71
CA ALA A 20 -3.64 6.06 9.81
C ALA A 20 -3.31 7.50 9.35
N SER A 21 -4.32 8.29 8.98
CA SER A 21 -4.14 9.69 8.54
C SER A 21 -3.48 10.53 9.61
N PHE A 22 -3.94 10.42 10.85
CA PHE A 22 -3.38 11.14 11.99
C PHE A 22 -1.93 10.73 12.26
N CYS A 23 -1.65 9.42 12.30
CA CYS A 23 -0.32 8.90 12.58
C CYS A 23 0.68 9.25 11.47
N LEU A 24 0.30 9.03 10.21
CA LEU A 24 1.09 9.42 9.05
C LEU A 24 1.31 10.92 8.99
N SER A 25 0.31 11.73 9.37
CA SER A 25 0.46 13.18 9.37
C SER A 25 1.52 13.64 10.37
N ARG A 26 1.57 13.01 11.54
CA ARG A 26 2.58 13.30 12.54
C ARG A 26 3.97 12.84 12.12
N GLU A 27 4.06 11.65 11.51
CA GLU A 27 5.32 11.14 10.95
C GLU A 27 5.81 11.99 9.77
N GLY A 28 4.92 12.42 8.87
CA GLY A 28 5.24 13.29 7.76
C GLY A 28 5.78 14.64 8.20
N ARG A 29 5.24 15.23 9.28
CA ARG A 29 5.78 16.47 9.86
C ARG A 29 7.19 16.28 10.41
N ARG A 30 7.48 15.12 11.03
CA ARG A 30 8.82 14.76 11.51
C ARG A 30 9.80 14.62 10.34
N LEU A 31 9.40 13.91 9.28
CA LEU A 31 10.21 13.76 8.06
C LEU A 31 10.48 15.10 7.38
N ARG A 32 9.47 15.97 7.25
CA ARG A 32 9.64 17.34 6.76
C ARG A 32 10.61 18.14 7.63
N GLY A 33 10.53 18.00 8.95
CA GLY A 33 11.47 18.62 9.89
C GLY A 33 12.92 18.18 9.63
N GLN A 34 13.14 16.89 9.39
CA GLN A 34 14.46 16.33 9.06
C GLN A 34 14.99 16.82 7.71
N PHE A 35 14.10 16.96 6.73
CA PHE A 35 14.46 17.51 5.42
C PHE A 35 14.93 18.97 5.56
N ARG A 36 14.21 19.78 6.34
CA ARG A 36 14.53 21.19 6.59
C ARG A 36 15.76 21.39 7.48
N SER A 37 16.00 20.52 8.45
CA SER A 37 17.17 20.63 9.34
C SER A 37 18.47 20.14 8.70
N GLY A 38 18.41 19.48 7.54
CA GLY A 38 19.57 18.90 6.86
C GLY A 38 20.14 17.65 7.55
N ASP A 39 19.67 17.28 8.74
CA ASP A 39 20.25 16.25 9.62
C ASP A 39 20.26 14.82 9.06
N LYS A 40 19.53 14.55 7.97
CA LYS A 40 19.43 13.19 7.38
C LYS A 40 19.47 13.15 5.86
N ILE A 41 20.03 14.17 5.23
CA ILE A 41 20.34 14.07 3.80
C ILE A 41 21.47 13.05 3.56
N GLU A 42 22.30 12.72 4.55
CA GLU A 42 23.45 11.81 4.36
C GLU A 42 23.19 10.32 4.65
N GLU A 43 22.29 9.92 5.55
CA GLU A 43 22.14 8.49 5.94
C GLU A 43 21.45 7.60 4.89
N LYS A 44 20.89 8.16 3.82
CA LYS A 44 20.34 7.39 2.68
C LYS A 44 20.77 7.90 1.32
N ARG A 45 21.61 8.92 1.26
CA ARG A 45 22.15 9.45 0.01
C ARG A 45 23.56 8.90 -0.10
N GLY A 46 23.69 7.74 -0.75
CA GLY A 46 24.98 7.35 -1.29
C GLY A 46 25.55 8.51 -2.13
N PRO A 47 26.88 8.67 -2.23
CA PRO A 47 27.52 9.96 -2.49
C PRO A 47 27.38 10.54 -3.90
N ASP A 48 26.44 10.06 -4.71
CA ASP A 48 26.22 10.54 -6.07
C ASP A 48 24.77 10.30 -6.50
N LYS A 49 23.96 11.36 -6.47
CA LYS A 49 22.99 11.75 -7.50
C LYS A 49 22.01 12.83 -6.99
N PRO A 50 21.95 14.00 -7.64
CA PRO A 50 20.81 14.89 -7.56
C PRO A 50 19.66 14.35 -8.43
N SER A 51 18.43 14.49 -7.94
CA SER A 51 17.14 14.47 -8.69
C SER A 51 16.87 13.37 -9.72
N VAL A 52 15.83 12.57 -9.42
CA VAL A 52 14.83 12.00 -10.37
C VAL A 52 15.31 10.87 -11.29
N GLU A 53 14.59 9.74 -11.22
CA GLU A 53 14.79 8.42 -11.85
C GLU A 53 15.76 7.45 -11.14
N GLU A 54 15.18 6.61 -10.28
CA GLU A 54 15.78 5.32 -9.90
C GLU A 54 16.00 4.49 -11.17
N LYS A 55 17.26 4.40 -11.61
CA LYS A 55 17.67 3.56 -12.74
C LYS A 55 17.74 2.09 -12.28
N PRO A 56 17.15 1.15 -13.03
CA PRO A 56 17.16 -0.26 -12.66
C PRO A 56 18.58 -0.82 -12.59
N VAL A 57 18.82 -1.72 -11.65
CA VAL A 57 20.14 -2.30 -11.36
C VAL A 57 20.51 -3.32 -12.44
N TRP A 58 19.53 -4.06 -12.97
CA TRP A 58 19.75 -5.16 -13.92
C TRP A 58 19.31 -4.77 -15.34
N ARG A 59 20.05 -3.87 -15.99
CA ARG A 59 19.80 -3.43 -17.38
C ARG A 59 20.00 -4.57 -18.41
N ILE A 60 19.07 -5.52 -18.47
CA ILE A 60 19.06 -6.63 -19.43
C ILE A 60 18.28 -6.20 -20.69
N PHE A 61 17.21 -5.41 -20.54
CA PHE A 61 16.49 -4.79 -21.64
C PHE A 61 16.84 -3.29 -21.77
N PRO A 62 17.11 -2.80 -22.99
CA PRO A 62 17.27 -1.37 -23.21
C PRO A 62 15.95 -0.62 -22.99
N GLU A 63 16.04 0.59 -22.45
CA GLU A 63 14.88 1.49 -22.31
C GLU A 63 14.15 1.59 -23.65
N THR A 64 12.84 1.34 -23.68
CA THR A 64 12.11 1.50 -24.93
C THR A 64 12.26 2.94 -25.44
N PRO A 65 12.53 3.13 -26.75
CA PRO A 65 12.69 4.45 -27.35
C PRO A 65 11.57 5.38 -26.91
N LYS A 66 11.88 6.66 -26.65
CA LYS A 66 10.90 7.66 -26.21
C LYS A 66 9.68 7.75 -27.14
N ASP A 67 9.88 7.45 -28.43
CA ASP A 67 8.82 7.43 -29.44
C ASP A 67 7.79 6.30 -29.24
N LEU A 68 8.16 5.22 -28.53
CA LEU A 68 7.30 4.08 -28.19
C LEU A 68 6.78 4.15 -26.74
N GLN A 69 7.18 5.12 -25.94
CA GLN A 69 6.63 5.36 -24.59
C GLN A 69 5.29 6.08 -24.64
N THR A 70 4.38 5.62 -25.51
CA THR A 70 3.01 6.12 -25.53
C THR A 70 2.23 5.53 -24.36
N SER A 71 1.23 6.27 -23.84
CA SER A 71 0.37 5.81 -22.75
C SER A 71 -0.19 4.41 -22.98
N PHE A 72 -0.60 4.09 -24.22
CA PHE A 72 -1.13 2.78 -24.57
C PHE A 72 -0.10 1.66 -24.46
N ILE A 73 1.13 1.88 -24.92
CA ILE A 73 2.20 0.88 -24.86
C ILE A 73 2.61 0.62 -23.41
N LEU A 74 2.72 1.67 -22.59
CA LEU A 74 3.06 1.55 -21.17
C LEU A 74 1.98 0.77 -20.38
N ILE A 75 0.70 1.08 -20.62
CA ILE A 75 -0.41 0.33 -20.00
C ILE A 75 -0.42 -1.12 -20.49
N MET A 76 -0.24 -1.35 -21.80
CA MET A 76 -0.18 -2.69 -22.38
C MET A 76 0.95 -3.52 -21.75
N LYS A 77 2.15 -2.95 -21.58
CA LYS A 77 3.26 -3.63 -20.89
C LYS A 77 2.88 -4.01 -19.46
N ALA A 78 2.31 -3.09 -18.71
CA ALA A 78 1.88 -3.35 -17.33
C ALA A 78 0.81 -4.47 -17.26
N MET A 79 -0.19 -4.42 -18.15
CA MET A 79 -1.21 -5.46 -18.25
C MET A 79 -0.64 -6.81 -18.69
N LEU A 80 0.31 -6.83 -19.62
CA LEU A 80 0.97 -8.04 -20.09
C LEU A 80 1.70 -8.74 -18.94
N ILE A 81 2.49 -7.99 -18.16
CA ILE A 81 3.19 -8.55 -16.99
C ILE A 81 2.21 -9.02 -15.92
N GLY A 82 1.14 -8.26 -15.65
CA GLY A 82 0.09 -8.68 -14.73
C GLY A 82 -0.59 -9.98 -15.16
N TRP A 83 -0.93 -10.11 -16.44
CA TRP A 83 -1.53 -11.31 -17.02
C TRP A 83 -0.59 -12.52 -16.96
N LEU A 84 0.70 -12.33 -17.29
CA LEU A 84 1.73 -13.37 -17.15
C LEU A 84 1.85 -13.82 -15.69
N ALA A 85 1.87 -12.89 -14.74
CA ALA A 85 1.99 -13.22 -13.33
C ALA A 85 0.82 -14.05 -12.80
N VAL A 86 -0.42 -13.72 -13.20
CA VAL A 86 -1.62 -14.49 -12.84
C VAL A 86 -1.57 -15.87 -13.49
N THR A 87 -1.21 -15.95 -14.77
CA THR A 87 -1.13 -17.23 -15.49
C THR A 87 -0.08 -18.15 -14.86
N VAL A 88 1.06 -17.61 -14.46
CA VAL A 88 2.10 -18.37 -13.76
C VAL A 88 1.63 -18.77 -12.35
N ALA A 89 0.93 -17.90 -11.62
CA ALA A 89 0.34 -18.26 -10.32
C ALA A 89 -0.64 -19.44 -10.43
N ASP A 90 -1.48 -19.44 -11.46
CA ASP A 90 -2.45 -20.50 -11.73
C ASP A 90 -1.75 -21.81 -12.13
N LEU A 91 -0.68 -21.73 -12.94
CA LEU A 91 0.14 -22.89 -13.34
C LEU A 91 0.88 -23.52 -12.15
N LEU A 92 1.29 -22.73 -11.15
CA LEU A 92 1.87 -23.23 -9.90
C LEU A 92 0.79 -23.79 -8.93
N GLY A 93 -0.45 -23.94 -9.37
CA GLY A 93 -1.54 -24.49 -8.56
C GLY A 93 -2.01 -23.55 -7.45
N GLY A 94 -1.76 -22.24 -7.57
CA GLY A 94 -2.20 -21.25 -6.58
C GLY A 94 -1.48 -21.34 -5.23
N VAL A 95 -0.33 -22.00 -5.15
CA VAL A 95 0.50 -22.07 -3.93
C VAL A 95 0.89 -20.66 -3.45
N ILE A 96 1.13 -19.76 -4.40
CA ILE A 96 1.39 -18.34 -4.14
C ILE A 96 0.19 -17.55 -4.63
N ASN A 97 -0.32 -16.64 -3.80
CA ASN A 97 -1.42 -15.75 -4.16
C ASN A 97 -1.08 -14.93 -5.42
N SER A 98 -2.02 -14.81 -6.35
CA SER A 98 -1.82 -14.16 -7.65
C SER A 98 -1.37 -12.69 -7.52
N PHE A 99 -1.77 -11.98 -6.47
CA PHE A 99 -1.30 -10.60 -6.21
C PHE A 99 0.18 -10.56 -5.79
N VAL A 100 0.67 -11.59 -5.09
CA VAL A 100 2.10 -11.72 -4.73
C VAL A 100 2.93 -12.02 -5.95
N MET A 101 2.44 -12.92 -6.82
CA MET A 101 3.08 -13.18 -8.09
C MET A 101 3.13 -11.93 -8.96
N ALA A 102 2.04 -11.15 -9.01
CA ALA A 102 2.01 -9.87 -9.74
C ALA A 102 3.04 -8.88 -9.20
N LEU A 103 3.23 -8.79 -7.88
CA LEU A 103 4.26 -7.95 -7.27
C LEU A 103 5.67 -8.43 -7.64
N LEU A 104 5.95 -9.73 -7.51
CA LEU A 104 7.26 -10.31 -7.83
C LEU A 104 7.62 -10.10 -9.31
N PHE A 105 6.69 -10.37 -10.22
CA PHE A 105 6.87 -10.10 -11.64
C PHE A 105 7.05 -8.61 -11.91
N GLY A 106 6.27 -7.74 -11.25
CA GLY A 106 6.47 -6.30 -11.33
C GLY A 106 7.89 -5.87 -10.98
N ILE A 107 8.43 -6.38 -9.87
CA ILE A 107 9.81 -6.08 -9.43
C ILE A 107 10.83 -6.65 -10.42
N ILE A 108 10.68 -7.91 -10.84
CA ILE A 108 11.63 -8.58 -11.75
C ILE A 108 11.67 -7.87 -13.10
N PHE A 109 10.52 -7.55 -13.69
CA PHE A 109 10.46 -6.89 -15.01
C PHE A 109 10.79 -5.40 -14.94
N TYR A 110 10.62 -4.75 -13.78
CA TYR A 110 11.16 -3.42 -13.52
C TYR A 110 12.70 -3.45 -13.46
N GLU A 111 13.26 -4.35 -12.66
CA GLU A 111 14.72 -4.48 -12.53
C GLU A 111 15.37 -4.93 -13.84
N ALA A 112 14.72 -5.80 -14.62
CA ALA A 112 15.18 -6.21 -15.95
C ALA A 112 15.17 -5.06 -16.99
N GLY A 113 14.51 -3.93 -16.69
CA GLY A 113 14.39 -2.77 -17.57
C GLY A 113 13.23 -2.83 -18.58
N PHE A 114 12.35 -3.84 -18.50
CA PHE A 114 11.18 -3.94 -19.37
C PHE A 114 10.06 -2.97 -18.96
N LEU A 115 9.83 -2.83 -17.65
CA LEU A 115 8.90 -1.88 -17.06
C LEU A 115 9.63 -0.59 -16.66
N GLU A 116 9.05 0.55 -17.03
CA GLU A 116 9.58 1.86 -16.69
C GLU A 116 9.30 2.23 -15.23
N HIS A 117 10.18 3.04 -14.65
CA HIS A 117 9.93 3.64 -13.33
C HIS A 117 8.64 4.46 -13.36
N GLN A 118 7.75 4.24 -12.39
CA GLN A 118 6.43 4.88 -12.31
C GLN A 118 5.61 4.74 -13.62
N ILE A 119 5.58 3.52 -14.19
CA ILE A 119 4.92 3.24 -15.48
C ILE A 119 3.47 3.77 -15.57
N LEU A 120 2.69 3.69 -14.49
CA LEU A 120 1.31 4.17 -14.45
C LEU A 120 1.22 5.69 -14.48
N ASP A 121 2.15 6.40 -13.81
CA ASP A 121 2.21 7.86 -13.82
C ASP A 121 2.71 8.36 -15.17
N LYS A 122 3.74 7.71 -15.75
CA LYS A 122 4.22 7.99 -17.12
C LYS A 122 3.13 7.76 -18.16
N ALA A 123 2.29 6.75 -17.97
CA ALA A 123 1.13 6.50 -18.83
C ALA A 123 -0.04 7.46 -18.60
N LYS A 124 0.00 8.33 -17.57
CA LYS A 124 -1.14 9.14 -17.08
C LYS A 124 -2.37 8.28 -16.75
N ALA A 125 -2.13 7.04 -16.33
CA ALA A 125 -3.15 6.02 -16.10
C ALA A 125 -3.46 5.80 -14.60
N THR A 126 -2.65 6.35 -13.69
CA THR A 126 -2.82 6.16 -12.24
C THR A 126 -4.22 6.53 -11.76
N GLY A 127 -4.77 7.67 -12.19
CA GLY A 127 -6.13 8.07 -11.83
C GLY A 127 -7.21 7.09 -12.32
N LEU A 128 -7.05 6.58 -13.55
CA LEU A 128 -7.97 5.59 -14.12
C LEU A 128 -7.86 4.24 -13.42
N ALA A 129 -6.65 3.81 -13.07
CA ALA A 129 -6.41 2.58 -12.30
C ALA A 129 -7.03 2.68 -10.89
N LEU A 130 -6.78 3.78 -10.18
CA LEU A 130 -7.39 4.03 -8.86
C LEU A 130 -8.91 4.09 -8.95
N PHE A 131 -9.47 4.73 -9.98
CA PHE A 131 -10.91 4.77 -10.19
C PHE A 131 -11.50 3.35 -10.32
N ALA A 132 -10.92 2.51 -11.17
CA ALA A 132 -11.36 1.12 -11.33
C ALA A 132 -11.30 0.32 -10.02
N LEU A 133 -10.30 0.58 -9.17
CA LEU A 133 -10.15 -0.05 -7.86
C LEU A 133 -11.13 0.47 -6.80
N LEU A 134 -11.54 1.74 -6.91
CA LEU A 134 -12.51 2.36 -5.99
C LEU A 134 -13.95 1.93 -6.29
N VAL A 135 -14.29 1.56 -7.53
CA VAL A 135 -15.66 1.15 -7.91
C VAL A 135 -16.20 0.00 -7.01
N PRO A 136 -15.49 -1.13 -6.82
CA PRO A 136 -15.96 -2.18 -5.92
C PRO A 136 -16.15 -1.71 -4.46
N ILE A 137 -15.31 -0.78 -4.00
CA ILE A 137 -15.40 -0.23 -2.64
C ILE A 137 -16.71 0.54 -2.47
N PHE A 138 -17.04 1.43 -3.41
CA PHE A 138 -18.31 2.16 -3.39
C PHE A 138 -19.53 1.24 -3.58
N MET A 139 -19.41 0.21 -4.41
CA MET A 139 -20.48 -0.80 -4.55
C MET A 139 -20.74 -1.56 -3.25
N ASN A 140 -19.69 -1.86 -2.47
CA ASN A 140 -19.84 -2.50 -1.16
C ASN A 140 -20.42 -1.55 -0.12
N LEU A 141 -20.08 -0.26 -0.18
CA LEU A 141 -20.65 0.76 0.71
C LEU A 141 -22.16 0.92 0.53
N ASN A 142 -22.66 0.87 -0.71
CA ASN A 142 -24.10 0.94 -0.99
C ASN A 142 -24.90 -0.22 -0.36
N LYS A 143 -24.26 -1.37 -0.14
CA LYS A 143 -24.90 -2.53 0.51
C LYS A 143 -25.03 -2.39 2.04
N ALA A 144 -24.40 -1.38 2.65
CA ALA A 144 -24.45 -1.17 4.09
C ALA A 144 -25.67 -0.32 4.48
N THR A 145 -26.81 -0.94 4.76
CA THR A 145 -27.98 -0.21 5.25
C THR A 145 -27.80 0.21 6.73
N PRO A 146 -28.31 1.38 7.14
CA PRO A 146 -28.22 1.85 8.53
C PRO A 146 -28.81 0.87 9.55
N GLU A 147 -29.88 0.17 9.19
CA GLU A 147 -30.53 -0.85 10.02
C GLU A 147 -29.63 -2.08 10.23
N MET A 148 -28.93 -2.53 9.18
CA MET A 148 -27.95 -3.59 9.28
C MET A 148 -26.80 -3.18 10.21
N VAL A 149 -26.29 -1.96 10.09
CA VAL A 149 -25.25 -1.42 10.99
C VAL A 149 -25.72 -1.45 12.44
N MET A 150 -26.90 -0.90 12.76
CA MET A 150 -27.39 -0.83 14.14
C MET A 150 -27.58 -2.19 14.80
N SER A 151 -27.98 -3.22 14.05
CA SER A 151 -28.24 -4.56 14.58
C SER A 151 -26.99 -5.29 15.11
N VAL A 152 -25.80 -4.91 14.64
CA VAL A 152 -24.53 -5.58 14.99
C VAL A 152 -23.41 -4.62 15.35
N ILE A 153 -23.69 -3.31 15.49
CA ILE A 153 -22.68 -2.30 15.82
C ILE A 153 -21.98 -2.59 17.15
N ALA A 154 -22.71 -3.08 18.15
CA ALA A 154 -22.15 -3.38 19.47
C ALA A 154 -21.10 -4.51 19.44
N PRO A 155 -21.40 -5.72 18.93
CA PRO A 155 -20.39 -6.78 18.82
C PRO A 155 -19.25 -6.44 17.86
N VAL A 156 -19.55 -5.71 16.78
CA VAL A 156 -18.52 -5.27 15.83
C VAL A 156 -17.58 -4.24 16.47
N ALA A 157 -18.11 -3.22 17.13
CA ALA A 157 -17.30 -2.20 17.82
C ALA A 157 -16.43 -2.82 18.92
N ALA A 158 -16.96 -3.77 19.69
CA ALA A 158 -16.17 -4.50 20.69
C ALA A 158 -15.00 -5.27 20.04
N SER A 159 -15.25 -5.98 18.94
CA SER A 159 -14.19 -6.70 18.20
C SER A 159 -13.11 -5.76 17.67
N PHE A 160 -13.50 -4.59 17.14
CA PHE A 160 -12.55 -3.58 16.68
C PHE A 160 -11.76 -2.95 17.81
N ALA A 161 -12.40 -2.67 18.95
CA ALA A 161 -11.70 -2.13 20.11
C ALA A 161 -10.60 -3.08 20.58
N ILE A 162 -10.89 -4.38 20.67
CA ILE A 162 -9.91 -5.41 21.04
C ILE A 162 -8.79 -5.49 19.99
N ALA A 163 -9.14 -5.54 18.71
CA ALA A 163 -8.16 -5.59 17.62
C ALA A 163 -7.25 -4.36 17.63
N LEU A 164 -7.82 -3.16 17.81
CA LEU A 164 -7.08 -1.90 17.86
C LEU A 164 -6.13 -1.85 19.05
N VAL A 165 -6.58 -2.29 20.24
CA VAL A 165 -5.72 -2.38 21.42
C VAL A 165 -4.55 -3.33 21.16
N GLY A 166 -4.80 -4.49 20.54
CA GLY A 166 -3.75 -5.43 20.14
C GLY A 166 -2.75 -4.80 19.16
N ILE A 167 -3.24 -4.11 18.13
CA ILE A 167 -2.41 -3.39 17.16
C ILE A 167 -1.56 -2.31 17.85
N VAL A 168 -2.15 -1.52 18.75
CA VAL A 168 -1.44 -0.46 19.48
C VAL A 168 -0.33 -1.03 20.37
N ILE A 169 -0.60 -2.11 21.11
CA ILE A 169 0.40 -2.76 21.96
C ILE A 169 1.56 -3.28 21.12
N VAL A 170 1.27 -4.02 20.04
CA VAL A 170 2.30 -4.57 19.15
C VAL A 170 3.05 -3.46 18.42
N ALA A 171 2.38 -2.38 18.00
CA ALA A 171 3.00 -1.21 17.39
C ALA A 171 3.99 -0.53 18.35
N MET A 172 3.63 -0.36 19.62
CA MET A 172 4.53 0.21 20.63
C MET A 172 5.75 -0.68 20.87
N ILE A 173 5.56 -1.99 21.01
CA ILE A 173 6.68 -2.93 21.20
C ILE A 173 7.59 -2.94 19.97
N SER A 174 7.01 -3.06 18.77
CA SER A 174 7.76 -3.11 17.52
C SER A 174 8.48 -1.79 17.21
N SER A 175 7.93 -0.63 17.57
CA SER A 175 8.61 0.67 17.42
C SER A 175 9.98 0.70 18.12
N ARG A 176 10.06 0.11 19.32
CA ARG A 176 11.31 0.00 20.09
C ARG A 176 12.32 -0.93 19.44
N PHE A 177 11.86 -2.01 18.82
CA PHE A 177 12.74 -3.01 18.20
C PHE A 177 13.25 -2.57 16.82
N PHE A 178 12.36 -2.04 15.98
CA PHE A 178 12.68 -1.66 14.59
C PHE A 178 13.18 -0.22 14.44
N LYS A 179 13.37 0.51 15.56
CA LYS A 179 13.78 1.93 15.59
C LYS A 179 12.87 2.84 14.73
N TYR A 180 11.62 2.44 14.55
CA TYR A 180 10.59 3.28 13.95
C TYR A 180 9.91 4.13 15.01
N THR A 181 9.33 5.25 14.58
CA THR A 181 8.46 6.03 15.44
C THR A 181 7.20 5.24 15.75
N TRP A 182 6.61 5.46 16.94
CA TRP A 182 5.40 4.75 17.33
C TRP A 182 4.25 5.10 16.39
N GLU A 183 4.22 6.33 15.85
CA GLU A 183 3.28 6.79 14.85
C GLU A 183 3.40 5.96 13.56
N MET A 184 4.63 5.74 13.07
CA MET A 184 4.85 4.95 11.86
C MET A 184 4.50 3.47 12.09
N SER A 185 4.91 2.90 13.23
CA SER A 185 4.57 1.51 13.57
C SER A 185 3.05 1.32 13.70
N LEU A 186 2.34 2.29 14.27
CA LEU A 186 0.89 2.24 14.37
C LEU A 186 0.22 2.40 13.01
N ALA A 187 0.69 3.32 12.16
CA ALA A 187 0.20 3.47 10.79
C ALA A 187 0.38 2.18 9.98
N ILE A 188 1.54 1.52 10.10
CA ILE A 188 1.82 0.21 9.51
C ILE A 188 0.82 -0.83 10.04
N GLY A 189 0.64 -0.92 11.36
CA GLY A 189 -0.25 -1.91 11.97
C GLY A 189 -1.71 -1.75 11.55
N VAL A 190 -2.20 -0.51 11.47
CA VAL A 190 -3.59 -0.18 11.10
C VAL A 190 -3.86 -0.39 9.61
N CYS A 191 -2.84 -0.57 8.75
CA CYS A 191 -3.01 -0.88 7.33
C CYS A 191 -3.84 -2.14 7.08
N CYS A 192 -3.85 -3.09 8.02
CA CYS A 192 -4.67 -4.30 7.93
C CYS A 192 -6.17 -4.01 7.85
N LEU A 193 -6.60 -2.82 8.27
CA LEU A 193 -8.00 -2.42 8.29
C LEU A 193 -8.50 -1.89 6.93
N PHE A 194 -7.64 -1.45 6.02
CA PHE A 194 -8.10 -0.80 4.78
C PHE A 194 -7.30 -1.14 3.51
N GLY A 195 -6.04 -1.54 3.62
CA GLY A 195 -5.25 -2.02 2.48
C GLY A 195 -5.14 -1.04 1.31
N PHE A 196 -4.90 -1.57 0.11
CA PHE A 196 -4.82 -0.80 -1.14
C PHE A 196 -6.21 -0.71 -1.81
N PRO A 197 -6.63 0.43 -2.41
CA PRO A 197 -5.87 1.66 -2.70
C PRO A 197 -5.79 2.67 -1.56
N GLY A 198 -6.45 2.46 -0.42
CA GLY A 198 -6.48 3.43 0.68
C GLY A 198 -5.07 3.79 1.21
N THR A 199 -4.18 2.81 1.33
CA THR A 199 -2.76 2.99 1.72
C THR A 199 -2.00 3.91 0.78
N PHE A 200 -2.32 3.87 -0.52
CA PHE A 200 -1.72 4.74 -1.52
C PHE A 200 -2.30 6.16 -1.43
N ILE A 201 -3.63 6.28 -1.42
CA ILE A 201 -4.35 7.56 -1.39
C ILE A 201 -3.95 8.36 -0.15
N ILE A 202 -4.02 7.76 1.04
CA ILE A 202 -3.74 8.45 2.29
C ILE A 202 -2.28 8.91 2.39
N SER A 203 -1.35 8.13 1.84
CA SER A 203 0.07 8.50 1.80
C SER A 203 0.27 9.72 0.89
N GLN A 204 -0.39 9.77 -0.27
CA GLN A 204 -0.35 10.94 -1.14
C GLN A 204 -0.99 12.16 -0.50
N GLU A 205 -2.19 12.01 0.07
CA GLU A 205 -2.89 13.11 0.74
C GLU A 205 -2.07 13.70 1.89
N VAL A 206 -1.48 12.84 2.72
CA VAL A 206 -0.62 13.27 3.83
C VAL A 206 0.64 13.97 3.31
N ALA A 207 1.31 13.43 2.30
CA ALA A 207 2.49 14.06 1.72
C ALA A 207 2.16 15.43 1.11
N ASN A 208 1.04 15.54 0.39
CA ASN A 208 0.56 16.78 -0.22
C ASN A 208 0.11 17.80 0.83
N ALA A 209 -0.50 17.37 1.93
CA ALA A 209 -0.96 18.24 3.01
C ALA A 209 0.21 18.80 3.87
N ILE A 210 1.33 18.08 3.93
CA ILE A 210 2.47 18.44 4.78
C ILE A 210 3.58 19.13 3.98
N GLY A 211 3.90 18.65 2.79
CA GLY A 211 4.96 19.23 1.98
C GLY A 211 4.52 20.56 1.36
N GLU A 212 5.30 21.61 1.59
CA GLU A 212 5.03 22.94 1.01
C GLU A 212 5.67 23.06 -0.38
N THR A 213 6.84 22.44 -0.58
CA THR A 213 7.53 22.38 -1.88
C THR A 213 7.41 20.99 -2.52
N PRO A 214 7.58 20.86 -3.86
CA PRO A 214 7.60 19.57 -4.53
C PRO A 214 8.63 18.59 -3.94
N GLU A 215 9.81 19.08 -3.56
CA GLU A 215 10.90 18.28 -3.00
C GLU A 215 10.56 17.77 -1.61
N GLU A 216 9.91 18.60 -0.77
CA GLU A 216 9.42 18.19 0.54
C GLU A 216 8.33 17.12 0.43
N ARG A 217 7.40 17.31 -0.51
CA ARG A 217 6.32 16.34 -0.78
C ARG A 217 6.91 15.00 -1.21
N GLU A 218 7.86 15.02 -2.13
CA GLU A 218 8.53 13.82 -2.62
C GLU A 218 9.33 13.13 -1.51
N PHE A 219 10.06 13.88 -0.68
CA PHE A 219 10.81 13.32 0.44
C PHE A 219 9.90 12.65 1.49
N VAL A 220 8.80 13.31 1.86
CA VAL A 220 7.82 12.73 2.78
C VAL A 220 7.16 11.50 2.15
N LEU A 221 6.76 11.59 0.89
CA LEU A 221 6.08 10.50 0.18
C LEU A 221 6.96 9.26 0.04
N THR A 222 8.21 9.42 -0.41
CA THR A 222 9.19 8.33 -0.51
C THR A 222 9.53 7.75 0.88
N GLY A 223 9.42 8.56 1.94
CA GLY A 223 9.54 8.13 3.32
C GLY A 223 8.40 7.24 3.81
N ILE A 224 7.15 7.49 3.42
CA ILE A 224 5.97 6.81 3.98
C ILE A 224 5.36 5.77 3.03
N LEU A 225 5.24 6.08 1.74
CA LEU A 225 4.47 5.30 0.77
C LEU A 225 4.98 3.86 0.63
N PRO A 226 6.29 3.58 0.46
CA PRO A 226 6.77 2.21 0.31
C PRO A 226 6.43 1.35 1.53
N LYS A 227 6.53 1.91 2.74
CA LYS A 227 6.24 1.19 3.99
C LYS A 227 4.75 0.87 4.11
N MET A 228 3.87 1.79 3.71
CA MET A 228 2.43 1.60 3.72
C MET A 228 1.99 0.54 2.70
N LEU A 229 2.54 0.57 1.48
CA LEU A 229 2.25 -0.42 0.44
C LEU A 229 2.71 -1.82 0.85
N VAL A 230 3.94 -1.95 1.35
CA VAL A 230 4.46 -3.23 1.86
C VAL A 230 3.63 -3.74 3.04
N SER A 231 3.21 -2.87 3.96
CA SER A 231 2.35 -3.28 5.08
C SER A 231 0.98 -3.81 4.62
N GLY A 232 0.27 -3.04 3.78
CA GLY A 232 -1.02 -3.45 3.24
C GLY A 232 -0.92 -4.77 2.47
N PHE A 233 0.14 -4.93 1.69
CA PHE A 233 0.38 -6.14 0.93
C PHE A 233 0.67 -7.36 1.81
N THR A 234 1.54 -7.18 2.80
CA THR A 234 1.97 -8.23 3.73
C THR A 234 0.81 -8.72 4.59
N THR A 235 -0.02 -7.79 5.09
CA THR A 235 -1.16 -8.12 5.95
C THR A 235 -2.21 -8.93 5.20
N VAL A 236 -2.60 -8.53 4.00
CA VAL A 236 -3.60 -9.26 3.20
C VAL A 236 -3.08 -10.66 2.80
N THR A 237 -1.79 -10.78 2.48
CA THR A 237 -1.22 -12.05 2.02
C THR A 237 -0.97 -13.02 3.17
N ILE A 238 -0.17 -12.62 4.16
CA ILE A 238 0.29 -13.52 5.22
C ILE A 238 -0.87 -13.92 6.12
N ALA A 239 -1.76 -12.98 6.47
CA ALA A 239 -2.91 -13.32 7.30
C ALA A 239 -3.83 -14.33 6.60
N SER A 240 -4.06 -14.17 5.29
CA SER A 240 -4.88 -15.12 4.52
C SER A 240 -4.26 -16.51 4.47
N VAL A 241 -2.94 -16.61 4.25
CA VAL A 241 -2.24 -17.90 4.22
C VAL A 241 -2.24 -18.57 5.59
N PHE A 242 -1.97 -17.82 6.67
CA PHE A 242 -2.02 -18.36 8.03
C PHE A 242 -3.42 -18.81 8.41
N LEU A 243 -4.44 -17.99 8.11
CA LEU A 243 -5.81 -18.30 8.46
C LEU A 243 -6.32 -19.50 7.67
N ALA A 244 -6.07 -19.56 6.35
CA ALA A 244 -6.40 -20.72 5.53
C ALA A 244 -5.64 -21.97 5.99
N GLY A 245 -4.33 -21.88 6.19
CA GLY A 245 -3.49 -23.00 6.61
C GLY A 245 -3.81 -23.52 8.02
N PHE A 246 -4.27 -22.67 8.93
CA PHE A 246 -4.68 -23.05 10.27
C PHE A 246 -6.12 -23.59 10.28
N LEU A 247 -7.08 -22.86 9.69
CA LEU A 247 -8.50 -23.27 9.68
C LEU A 247 -8.75 -24.57 8.93
N VAL A 248 -8.01 -24.83 7.84
CA VAL A 248 -8.10 -26.11 7.10
C VAL A 248 -7.63 -27.30 7.94
N ARG A 249 -6.95 -27.08 9.09
CA ARG A 249 -6.63 -28.17 10.03
C ARG A 249 -7.73 -28.43 11.06
N PHE A 250 -8.69 -27.52 11.21
CA PHE A 250 -9.83 -27.66 12.15
C PHE A 250 -11.12 -28.11 11.45
N PHE A 251 -11.14 -28.14 10.13
CA PHE A 251 -12.21 -28.68 9.28
C PHE A 251 -11.67 -29.83 8.44
#